data_AF-A0A6P3VB71-F1
#
_entry.id   AF-A0A6P3VB71-F1
#
_cell.length_a   1.000
_cell.length_b   1.000
_cell.length_c   1.000
_cell.angle_alpha   90.00
_cell.angle_beta   90.00
_cell.angle_gamma   90.00
#
_symmetry.space_group_name_H-M   'P 1'
#
loop_
_entity.id
_entity.type
_entity.pdbx_description
1 polymer ?
#
loop_
_entity_poly.entity_id
_entity_poly.type
_entity_poly.pdbx_seq_one_letter_code
_entity_poly.pdbx_strand_id
1 'polypeptide(L)'
;MEAEVDKLELMFQKADSDLDYCQYSLEYEIKSNHHDSAREKHPVMLIKEISAIKSRYQTSYARFKPVAIEQKETKSRIYTTLNKTMTMIEELQKQTEVELLPLTEEEEKTGTEQLKLHMPHLGRSGSAKNSNEEEINAREI
;
A
#
# COMPACT_ATOMS: atom_id res chain seq x y z
N MET A 1 -11.44 -32.25 58.71
CA MET A 1 -11.10 -31.01 58.00
C MET A 1 -9.60 -30.97 57.76
N GLU A 2 -8.78 -31.04 58.80
CA GLU A 2 -7.31 -31.07 58.71
C GLU A 2 -6.76 -32.05 57.66
N ALA A 3 -7.13 -33.34 57.76
CA ALA A 3 -6.64 -34.35 56.82
C ALA A 3 -6.99 -34.10 55.34
N GLU A 4 -8.07 -33.37 55.04
CA GLU A 4 -8.40 -33.01 53.66
C GLU A 4 -7.61 -31.78 53.20
N VAL A 5 -7.27 -30.87 54.13
CA VAL A 5 -6.37 -29.74 53.87
C VAL A 5 -4.94 -30.24 53.64
N ASP A 6 -4.44 -31.15 54.48
CA ASP A 6 -3.10 -31.76 54.31
C ASP A 6 -2.97 -32.46 52.95
N LYS A 7 -4.03 -33.17 52.57
CA LYS A 7 -4.10 -33.85 51.27
C LYS A 7 -4.12 -32.85 50.11
N LEU A 8 -4.84 -31.73 50.26
CA LEU A 8 -4.88 -30.68 49.25
C LEU A 8 -3.52 -29.96 49.13
N GLU A 9 -2.86 -29.67 50.25
CA GLU A 9 -1.50 -29.12 50.27
C GLU A 9 -0.53 -30.05 49.55
N LEU A 10 -0.59 -31.36 49.83
CA LEU A 10 0.24 -32.34 49.15
C LEU A 10 -0.03 -32.39 47.64
N MET A 11 -1.30 -32.24 47.20
CA MET A 11 -1.62 -32.15 45.77
C MET A 11 -1.02 -30.91 45.12
N PHE A 12 -1.02 -29.77 45.81
CA PHE A 12 -0.39 -28.54 45.30
C PHE A 12 1.12 -28.67 45.24
N GLN A 13 1.78 -29.19 46.29
CA GLN A 13 3.22 -29.44 46.29
C GLN A 13 3.62 -30.38 45.13
N LYS A 14 2.82 -31.42 44.89
CA LYS A 14 3.04 -32.32 43.75
C LYS A 14 2.86 -31.58 42.43
N ALA A 15 1.77 -30.83 42.26
CA ALA A 15 1.50 -30.09 41.03
C ALA A 15 2.61 -29.07 40.70
N ASP A 16 3.14 -28.39 41.72
CA ASP A 16 4.28 -27.47 41.56
C ASP A 16 5.52 -28.24 41.11
N SER A 17 5.85 -29.36 41.77
CA SER A 17 7.01 -30.19 41.38
C SER A 17 6.88 -30.82 39.99
N ASP A 18 5.65 -31.20 39.59
CA ASP A 18 5.38 -31.72 38.25
C ASP A 18 5.58 -30.61 37.20
N LEU A 19 5.17 -29.37 37.49
CA LEU A 19 5.36 -28.21 36.60
C LEU A 19 6.85 -27.86 36.46
N ASP A 20 7.61 -27.86 37.56
CA ASP A 20 9.05 -27.65 37.55
C ASP A 20 9.77 -28.69 36.69
N TYR A 21 9.37 -29.96 36.81
CA TYR A 21 9.93 -31.05 35.98
C TYR A 21 9.60 -30.86 34.50
N CYS A 22 8.36 -30.49 34.16
CA CYS A 22 7.97 -30.17 32.79
C CYS A 22 8.80 -29.03 32.20
N GLN A 23 9.01 -27.95 32.97
CA GLN A 23 9.85 -26.83 32.55
C GLN A 23 11.29 -27.28 32.30
N TYR A 24 11.87 -28.04 33.23
CA TYR A 24 13.24 -28.57 33.11
C TYR A 24 13.40 -29.44 31.85
N SER A 25 12.46 -30.35 31.58
CA SER A 25 12.50 -31.23 30.40
C SER A 25 12.48 -30.41 29.11
N LEU A 26 11.55 -29.45 29.02
CA LEU A 26 11.43 -28.58 27.84
C LEU A 26 12.68 -27.73 27.62
N GLU A 27 13.23 -27.13 28.67
CA GLU A 27 14.46 -26.36 28.57
C GLU A 27 15.64 -27.21 28.10
N TYR A 28 15.76 -28.44 28.61
CA TYR A 28 16.80 -29.37 28.20
C TYR A 28 16.65 -29.76 26.72
N GLU A 29 15.43 -30.12 26.29
CA GLU A 29 15.13 -30.45 24.90
C GLU A 29 15.44 -29.27 23.96
N ILE A 30 14.98 -28.05 24.27
CA ILE A 30 15.25 -26.84 23.47
C ILE A 30 16.75 -26.56 23.36
N LYS A 31 17.51 -26.70 24.46
CA LYS A 31 18.97 -26.47 24.47
C LYS A 31 19.75 -27.56 23.73
N SER A 32 19.28 -28.82 23.82
CA SER A 32 19.96 -30.00 23.25
C SER A 32 19.65 -30.22 21.77
N ASN A 33 18.52 -29.72 21.28
CA ASN A 33 18.19 -29.71 19.87
C ASN A 33 19.22 -28.83 19.13
N HIS A 34 20.15 -29.48 18.43
CA HIS A 34 21.20 -28.83 17.67
C HIS A 34 20.55 -28.02 16.55
N HIS A 35 20.46 -26.71 16.75
CA HIS A 35 19.96 -25.79 15.75
C HIS A 35 20.96 -25.75 14.59
N ASP A 36 20.76 -26.59 13.57
CA ASP A 36 21.36 -26.46 12.24
C ASP A 36 20.69 -25.28 11.49
N SER A 37 20.45 -24.18 12.21
CA SER A 37 19.45 -23.16 11.91
C SER A 37 20.09 -21.80 11.70
N ALA A 38 21.11 -21.73 10.87
CA ALA A 38 21.70 -20.46 10.41
C ALA A 38 20.68 -19.49 9.75
N ARG A 39 19.39 -19.83 9.70
CA ARG A 39 18.30 -19.10 9.05
C ARG A 39 17.06 -18.84 9.91
N GLU A 40 16.90 -19.49 11.06
CA GLU A 40 15.66 -19.35 11.83
C GLU A 40 15.72 -18.10 12.71
N LYS A 41 15.08 -17.03 12.24
CA LYS A 41 15.01 -15.77 12.98
C LYS A 41 14.13 -15.96 14.20
N HIS A 42 14.66 -15.61 15.37
CA HIS A 42 13.90 -15.61 16.62
C HIS A 42 12.57 -14.85 16.46
N PRO A 43 11.41 -15.37 16.94
CA PRO A 43 10.10 -14.76 16.73
C PRO A 43 10.01 -13.28 17.15
N VAL A 44 10.66 -12.89 18.25
CA VAL A 44 10.71 -11.48 18.70
C VAL A 44 11.41 -10.58 17.67
N MET A 45 12.41 -11.09 16.95
CA MET A 45 13.09 -10.34 15.89
C MET A 45 12.19 -10.20 14.67
N LEU A 46 11.48 -11.28 14.28
CA LEU A 46 10.51 -11.24 13.18
C LEU A 46 9.41 -10.21 13.42
N ILE A 47 8.86 -10.12 14.63
CA ILE A 47 7.84 -9.12 14.99
C ILE A 47 8.37 -7.68 14.81
N LYS A 48 9.62 -7.43 15.21
CA LYS A 48 10.26 -6.12 15.02
C LYS A 48 10.47 -5.80 13.54
N GLU A 49 10.94 -6.77 12.74
CA GLU A 49 11.14 -6.59 11.30
C GLU A 49 9.84 -6.30 10.56
N ILE A 50 8.77 -7.05 10.84
CA ILE A 50 7.44 -6.85 10.25
C ILE A 50 6.91 -5.45 10.60
N SER A 51 7.09 -5.02 11.85
CA SER A 51 6.69 -3.68 12.29
C SER A 51 7.43 -2.58 11.52
N ALA A 52 8.74 -2.75 11.31
CA ALA A 52 9.56 -1.83 10.52
C ALA A 52 9.17 -1.82 9.04
N ILE A 53 8.83 -2.97 8.45
CA ILE A 53 8.31 -3.06 7.07
C ILE A 53 6.98 -2.30 6.95
N LYS A 54 6.05 -2.53 7.87
CA LYS A 54 4.74 -1.86 7.89
C LYS A 54 4.88 -0.34 7.95
N SER A 55 5.74 0.18 8.84
CA SER A 55 5.98 1.61 8.98
C SER A 55 6.59 2.23 7.70
N ARG A 56 7.56 1.56 7.08
CA ARG A 56 8.16 2.01 5.81
C ARG A 56 7.12 2.05 4.69
N TYR A 57 6.30 1.02 4.57
CA TYR A 57 5.22 0.99 3.58
C TYR A 57 4.25 2.15 3.77
N GLN A 58 3.76 2.37 4.99
CA GLN A 58 2.84 3.47 5.29
C GLN A 58 3.44 4.83 4.95
N THR A 59 4.72 5.04 5.27
CA THR A 59 5.44 6.27 4.95
C THR A 59 5.55 6.47 3.43
N SER A 60 5.96 5.43 2.69
CA SER A 60 6.06 5.49 1.24
C SER A 60 4.70 5.74 0.58
N TYR A 61 3.65 5.08 1.06
CA TYR A 61 2.29 5.26 0.54
C TYR A 61 1.78 6.69 0.78
N ALA A 62 1.95 7.22 2.00
CA ALA A 62 1.57 8.59 2.33
C ALA A 62 2.30 9.64 1.48
N ARG A 63 3.56 9.38 1.11
CA ARG A 63 4.33 10.23 0.19
C ARG A 63 3.89 10.08 -1.26
N PHE A 64 3.57 8.86 -1.70
CA PHE A 64 3.20 8.59 -3.08
C PHE A 64 1.79 9.09 -3.44
N LYS A 65 0.83 9.00 -2.51
CA LYS A 65 -0.56 9.41 -2.74
C LYS A 65 -0.72 10.82 -3.32
N PRO A 66 -0.14 11.89 -2.72
CA PRO A 66 -0.24 13.24 -3.28
C PRO A 66 0.48 13.38 -4.63
N VAL A 67 1.62 12.69 -4.83
CA VAL A 67 2.36 12.74 -6.11
C VAL A 67 1.52 12.17 -7.25
N ALA A 68 0.81 11.06 -7.01
CA ALA A 68 -0.08 10.48 -8.02
C ALA A 68 -1.22 11.43 -8.40
N ILE A 69 -1.79 12.14 -7.41
CA ILE A 69 -2.82 13.16 -7.63
C ILE A 69 -2.25 14.33 -8.44
N GLU A 70 -1.11 14.88 -8.02
CA GLU A 70 -0.47 16.02 -8.68
C GLU A 70 -0.06 15.69 -10.12
N GLN A 71 0.46 14.48 -10.38
CA GLN A 71 0.76 14.03 -11.74
C GLN A 71 -0.49 13.99 -12.61
N LYS A 72 -1.60 13.48 -12.08
CA LYS A 72 -2.88 13.44 -12.80
C LYS A 72 -3.38 14.86 -13.11
N GLU A 73 -3.34 15.76 -12.13
CA GLU A 73 -3.74 17.16 -12.31
C GLU A 73 -2.86 17.88 -13.31
N THR A 74 -1.53 17.72 -13.20
CA THR A 74 -0.55 18.35 -14.08
C THR A 74 -0.76 17.90 -15.53
N LYS A 75 -0.91 16.60 -15.77
CA LYS A 75 -1.21 16.07 -17.12
C LYS A 75 -2.52 16.64 -17.67
N SER A 76 -3.56 16.77 -16.84
CA SER A 76 -4.83 17.38 -17.24
C SER A 76 -4.68 18.86 -17.59
N ARG A 77 -3.90 19.62 -16.80
CA ARG A 77 -3.61 21.04 -17.06
C ARG A 77 -2.83 21.25 -18.36
N ILE A 78 -1.81 20.41 -18.62
CA ILE A 78 -1.05 20.45 -19.87
C ILE A 78 -1.99 20.20 -21.06
N TYR A 79 -2.79 19.13 -21.00
CA TYR A 79 -3.73 18.78 -22.06
C TYR A 79 -4.73 19.91 -22.36
N THR A 80 -5.37 20.45 -21.32
CA THR A 80 -6.34 21.54 -21.48
C THR A 80 -5.70 22.82 -22.02
N THR A 81 -4.46 23.11 -21.65
CA THR A 81 -3.71 24.27 -22.17
C THR A 81 -3.34 24.07 -23.64
N LEU A 82 -2.83 22.88 -24.00
CA LEU A 82 -2.48 22.55 -25.38
C LEU A 82 -3.69 22.67 -26.30
N ASN A 83 -4.84 22.09 -25.93
CA ASN A 83 -6.06 22.18 -26.75
C ASN A 83 -6.52 23.63 -26.93
N LYS A 84 -6.48 24.45 -25.88
CA LYS A 84 -6.86 25.87 -25.98
C LYS A 84 -5.93 26.63 -26.93
N THR A 85 -4.62 26.39 -26.83
CA THR A 85 -3.63 27.03 -27.71
C THR A 85 -3.83 26.60 -29.16
N MET A 86 -4.10 25.31 -29.40
CA MET A 86 -4.41 24.78 -30.74
C MET A 86 -5.62 25.49 -31.35
N THR A 87 -6.73 25.55 -30.61
CA THR A 87 -7.94 26.26 -31.05
C THR A 87 -7.68 27.74 -31.33
N MET A 88 -6.91 28.42 -30.48
CA MET A 88 -6.55 29.83 -30.69
C MET A 88 -5.71 30.05 -31.95
N ILE A 89 -4.77 29.14 -32.23
CA ILE A 89 -3.95 29.20 -33.46
C ILE A 89 -4.83 29.02 -34.70
N GLU A 90 -5.74 28.04 -34.69
CA GLU A 90 -6.68 27.81 -35.80
C GLU A 90 -7.59 29.03 -36.05
N GLU A 91 -8.09 29.67 -34.98
CA GLU A 91 -8.90 30.89 -35.08
C GLU A 91 -8.11 32.06 -35.71
N LEU A 92 -6.86 32.27 -35.28
CA LEU A 92 -5.99 33.31 -35.83
C LEU A 92 -5.61 33.06 -37.29
N GLN A 93 -5.36 31.80 -37.66
CA GLN A 93 -5.10 31.41 -39.05
C GLN A 93 -6.28 31.74 -39.96
N LYS A 94 -7.50 31.41 -39.52
CA LYS A 94 -8.75 31.76 -40.25
C LYS A 94 -8.91 33.26 -40.44
N GLN A 95 -8.46 34.07 -39.48
CA GLN A 95 -8.55 35.54 -39.57
C GLN A 95 -7.51 36.17 -40.50
N THR A 96 -6.36 35.54 -40.72
CA THR A 96 -5.20 36.16 -41.39
C THR A 96 -4.98 35.64 -42.82
N GLU A 97 -5.78 34.67 -43.30
CA GLU A 97 -5.63 34.00 -44.61
C GLU A 97 -4.22 33.40 -44.86
N VAL A 98 -3.46 33.14 -43.79
CA VAL A 98 -2.13 32.51 -43.86
C VAL A 98 -2.31 30.99 -43.77
N GLU A 99 -2.16 30.30 -44.91
CA GLU A 99 -2.06 28.83 -44.94
C GLU A 99 -0.66 28.41 -44.46
N LEU A 100 -0.57 27.85 -43.25
CA LEU A 100 0.53 26.95 -42.91
C LEU A 100 0.22 25.57 -43.49
N LEU A 101 1.26 24.85 -43.91
CA LEU A 101 1.15 23.43 -44.28
C LEU A 101 0.38 22.71 -43.15
N PRO A 102 -0.79 22.12 -43.44
CA PRO A 102 -1.54 21.43 -42.40
C PRO A 102 -0.66 20.30 -41.89
N LEU A 103 -0.45 20.26 -40.57
CA LEU A 103 -0.06 19.02 -39.91
C LEU A 103 -1.07 17.98 -40.38
N THR A 104 -0.62 16.88 -40.96
CA THR A 104 -1.52 15.94 -41.65
C THR A 104 -2.69 15.57 -40.71
N GLU A 105 -3.94 15.44 -41.17
CA GLU A 105 -5.08 15.08 -40.28
C GLU A 105 -4.76 13.85 -39.42
N GLU A 106 -3.97 12.92 -39.98
CA GLU A 106 -3.41 11.77 -39.28
C GLU A 106 -2.47 12.16 -38.14
N GLU A 107 -1.57 13.12 -38.29
CA GLU A 107 -0.64 13.55 -37.23
C GLU A 107 -1.35 14.29 -36.09
N GLU A 108 -2.34 15.12 -36.38
CA GLU A 108 -3.16 15.79 -35.37
C GLU A 108 -4.03 14.79 -34.59
N LYS A 109 -4.70 13.90 -35.32
CA LYS A 109 -5.54 12.86 -34.73
C LYS A 109 -4.71 11.86 -33.94
N THR A 110 -3.53 11.48 -34.43
CA THR A 110 -2.61 10.61 -33.70
C THR A 110 -2.08 11.31 -32.44
N GLY A 111 -1.73 12.59 -32.51
CA GLY A 111 -1.26 13.36 -31.35
C GLY A 111 -2.33 13.48 -30.25
N THR A 112 -3.56 13.78 -30.63
CA THR A 112 -4.69 13.87 -29.70
C THR A 112 -5.13 12.52 -29.15
N GLU A 113 -5.11 11.46 -29.96
CA GLU A 113 -5.40 10.08 -29.54
C GLU A 113 -4.31 9.51 -28.61
N GLN A 114 -3.02 9.76 -28.91
CA GLN A 114 -1.89 9.40 -28.03
C GLN A 114 -2.03 10.07 -26.66
N LEU A 115 -2.35 11.36 -26.64
CA LEU A 115 -2.59 12.12 -25.41
C LEU A 115 -3.81 11.58 -24.63
N LYS A 116 -4.86 11.17 -25.33
CA LYS A 116 -6.09 10.61 -24.75
C LYS A 116 -5.90 9.18 -24.21
N LEU A 117 -5.11 8.34 -24.88
CA LEU A 117 -4.76 6.98 -24.45
C LEU A 117 -3.96 6.99 -23.13
N HIS A 118 -3.08 7.96 -22.96
CA HIS A 118 -2.34 8.15 -21.70
C HIS A 118 -3.21 8.74 -20.56
N MET A 119 -4.48 9.06 -20.83
CA MET A 119 -5.42 9.74 -19.93
C MET A 119 -6.86 9.20 -20.04
N PRO A 120 -7.11 7.90 -19.75
CA PRO A 120 -8.41 7.25 -19.99
C PRO A 120 -9.59 7.85 -19.20
N HIS A 121 -9.32 8.64 -18.16
CA HIS A 121 -10.34 9.18 -17.24
C HIS A 121 -10.93 10.54 -17.67
N LEU A 122 -10.33 11.23 -18.65
CA LEU A 122 -10.75 12.59 -19.03
C LEU A 122 -11.91 12.61 -20.05
N GLY A 123 -12.26 11.45 -20.63
CA GLY A 123 -13.30 11.33 -21.66
C GLY A 123 -14.75 11.30 -21.15
N ARG A 124 -14.99 11.46 -19.85
CA ARG A 124 -16.35 11.45 -19.27
C ARG A 124 -16.68 12.80 -18.66
N SER A 125 -17.06 13.75 -19.51
CA SER A 125 -17.85 14.90 -19.06
C SER A 125 -19.21 14.37 -18.57
N GLY A 126 -19.41 14.35 -17.26
CA GLY A 126 -20.70 14.03 -16.65
C GLY A 126 -20.62 13.18 -15.39
N SER A 127 -21.01 13.82 -14.29
CA SER A 127 -21.37 13.24 -12.99
C SER A 127 -20.20 12.88 -12.06
N ALA A 128 -20.04 13.74 -11.05
CA ALA A 128 -19.44 13.43 -9.78
C ALA A 128 -20.06 12.14 -9.20
N LYS A 129 -19.24 11.10 -9.03
CA LYS A 129 -19.51 10.04 -8.06
C LYS A 129 -18.22 9.79 -7.28
N ASN A 130 -18.28 10.17 -6.02
CA ASN A 130 -17.32 9.88 -4.97
C ASN A 130 -16.95 8.39 -5.03
N SER A 131 -15.73 8.08 -5.42
CA SER A 131 -15.14 6.77 -5.17
C SER A 131 -14.68 6.77 -3.71
N ASN A 132 -15.55 6.29 -2.83
CA ASN A 132 -15.18 5.82 -1.51
C ASN A 132 -14.08 4.77 -1.69
N GLU A 133 -12.84 5.14 -1.42
CA GLU A 133 -11.77 4.16 -1.19
C GLU A 133 -12.04 3.51 0.16
N GLU A 134 -12.07 2.18 0.14
CA GLU A 134 -12.26 1.29 1.27
C GLU A 134 -11.56 1.79 2.52
N GLU A 135 -12.38 2.09 3.52
CA GLU A 135 -12.01 2.16 4.92
C GLU A 135 -11.43 0.79 5.30
N ILE A 136 -10.10 0.68 5.30
CA ILE A 136 -9.41 -0.42 5.98
C ILE A 136 -9.69 -0.19 7.46
N ASN A 137 -10.75 -0.84 7.94
CA ASN A 137 -11.23 -0.83 9.31
C ASN A 137 -10.04 -1.06 10.26
N ALA A 138 -9.68 -0.01 11.02
CA ALA A 138 -8.66 -0.06 12.05
C ALA A 138 -9.17 -0.66 13.38
N ARG A 139 -10.30 -1.38 13.35
CA ARG A 139 -10.87 -2.12 14.48
C ARG A 139 -11.18 -3.55 14.05
N GLU A 140 -10.17 -4.39 14.08
CA GLU A 140 -10.23 -5.67 14.80
C GLU A 140 -8.81 -6.25 14.90
N ILE A 141 -8.42 -6.48 16.15
CA ILE A 141 -7.34 -7.35 16.59
C ILE A 141 -7.88 -8.77 16.54
#